data_AF-A0A9P7HJN8-F1
#
_entry.id   AF-A0A9P7HJN8-F1
#
_cell.length_a   1.000
_cell.length_b   1.000
_cell.length_c   1.000
_cell.angle_alpha   90.00
_cell.angle_beta   90.00
_cell.angle_gamma   90.00
#
_symmetry.space_group_name_H-M   'P 1'
#
loop_
_entity.id
_entity.type
_entity.pdbx_description
1 polymer ?
#
loop_
_entity_poly.entity_id
_entity_poly.type
_entity_poly.pdbx_seq_one_letter_code
_entity_poly.pdbx_strand_id
1 'polypeptide(L)'
;MSRLASRCLTHLRPSPPHPSQRHAFSTTPPRHLMSLTGLSDNQLTVRDAISKICAEFPNTYWQSHDQDEQDPKEFHAALAKAGWLGIALPESLGGSGLGISEATMMMQTIAESGAGMAGAQSIHANVYATQPLAKFGSREQLEDTIPKIVSGEYRVCFGVTEPNAGLDTLRLETVAKENSDASKMILLARTTPLDKVTKPSEGLSLFCIDLNRDQPGLEMRRIKKMGGRAVDANEVFFDNYTIPPSSLIGEKDKGFKMILHGMNAERCLLAGEALGLGYAALTKAASYAKTRAVFKRPIGMNQAIAHPLAEAYMKLEAAKLATYHAARLYDDSEEVMQDEIGVAANSAKYMAAEAAFGACERAVLTLGGMGVGKTSALIGYPWSSDDRSTPRDRPHLDIPSRLTIRQSTKDNSPKMARTPVSTKRAPAVPQNLMNQAIIANGFVFASGGVAMDPKTGKMIDGDIEAHTRQIISNLGAILDEAGSSLNDVIEVNIFLSDMKYYAKMNEVYTEYWGDVKPARTCVAVKSLPMNANIEIKCVGVVRKPKSKL
;
A
#
# COMPACT_ATOMS: atom_id res chain seq x y z
N MET A 1 -89.91 -47.46 -17.92
CA MET A 1 -90.51 -46.15 -17.53
C MET A 1 -89.33 -45.20 -17.33
N SER A 2 -89.15 -44.11 -18.09
CA SER A 2 -90.00 -42.91 -18.30
C SER A 2 -89.77 -41.85 -17.22
N ARG A 3 -89.27 -40.67 -17.64
CA ARG A 3 -89.13 -39.39 -16.89
C ARG A 3 -88.06 -39.38 -15.77
N LEU A 4 -87.40 -38.27 -15.45
CA LEU A 4 -87.30 -36.97 -16.13
C LEU A 4 -85.95 -36.31 -15.75
N ALA A 5 -85.21 -35.78 -16.72
CA ALA A 5 -83.98 -35.01 -16.47
C ALA A 5 -84.09 -33.66 -17.22
N SER A 6 -83.97 -32.54 -16.51
CA SER A 6 -84.02 -31.20 -17.11
C SER A 6 -83.44 -30.11 -16.21
N ARG A 7 -82.26 -29.60 -16.62
CA ARG A 7 -81.67 -28.30 -16.24
C ARG A 7 -81.21 -28.17 -14.77
N CYS A 8 -80.26 -27.29 -14.42
CA CYS A 8 -79.58 -26.27 -15.24
C CYS A 8 -78.05 -26.25 -15.00
N LEU A 9 -77.29 -25.61 -15.88
CA LEU A 9 -75.84 -25.42 -15.71
C LEU A 9 -75.53 -24.23 -14.79
N THR A 10 -74.46 -24.36 -14.00
CA THR A 10 -73.62 -23.24 -13.59
C THR A 10 -72.15 -23.58 -13.85
N HIS A 11 -71.41 -22.67 -14.49
CA HIS A 11 -69.99 -22.91 -14.82
C HIS A 11 -69.09 -22.71 -13.60
N LEU A 12 -68.53 -23.78 -13.06
CA LEU A 12 -67.31 -23.71 -12.26
C LEU A 12 -66.11 -23.63 -13.21
N ARG A 13 -65.36 -22.53 -13.14
CA ARG A 13 -64.04 -22.44 -13.79
C ARG A 13 -63.05 -23.36 -13.07
N PRO A 14 -62.09 -24.00 -13.77
CA PRO A 14 -60.95 -24.63 -13.10
C PRO A 14 -60.19 -23.61 -12.27
N SER A 15 -59.83 -23.96 -11.04
CA SER A 15 -58.90 -23.18 -10.22
C SER A 15 -57.52 -23.09 -10.91
N PRO A 16 -56.80 -21.97 -10.81
CA PRO A 16 -55.42 -21.90 -11.29
C PRO A 16 -54.54 -22.90 -10.50
N PRO A 17 -53.53 -23.53 -11.14
CA PRO A 17 -52.69 -24.51 -10.47
C PRO A 17 -51.86 -23.87 -9.35
N HIS A 18 -51.73 -24.56 -8.22
CA HIS A 18 -50.88 -24.13 -7.10
C HIS A 18 -49.41 -24.05 -7.54
N PRO A 19 -48.69 -22.94 -7.27
CA PRO A 19 -47.26 -22.80 -7.59
C PRO A 19 -46.38 -23.51 -6.55
N SER A 20 -46.55 -24.83 -6.38
CA SER A 20 -45.94 -25.60 -5.28
C SER A 20 -45.31 -26.94 -5.69
N GLN A 21 -44.59 -26.98 -6.81
CA GLN A 21 -43.50 -27.94 -7.02
C GLN A 21 -42.27 -27.22 -7.60
N ARG A 22 -41.33 -26.85 -6.72
CA ARG A 22 -39.96 -26.49 -7.13
C ARG A 22 -39.20 -27.78 -7.37
N HIS A 23 -38.82 -28.08 -8.61
CA HIS A 23 -37.90 -29.17 -8.89
C HIS A 23 -36.51 -28.86 -8.31
N ALA A 24 -36.20 -29.41 -7.14
CA ALA A 24 -34.91 -29.27 -6.48
C ALA A 24 -33.84 -30.18 -7.12
N PHE A 25 -33.49 -29.91 -8.39
CA PHE A 25 -32.55 -30.71 -9.19
C PHE A 25 -31.06 -30.58 -8.78
N SER A 26 -30.77 -30.14 -7.56
CA SER A 26 -29.41 -30.10 -7.01
C SER A 26 -29.41 -30.59 -5.57
N THR A 27 -29.07 -31.87 -5.42
CA THR A 27 -28.59 -32.46 -4.16
C THR A 27 -27.13 -32.10 -3.85
N THR A 28 -26.46 -31.34 -4.73
CA THR A 28 -25.11 -30.84 -4.51
C THR A 28 -25.04 -30.09 -3.18
N PRO A 29 -24.18 -30.50 -2.23
CA PRO A 29 -23.99 -29.74 -1.00
C PRO A 29 -23.45 -28.35 -1.32
N PRO A 30 -23.69 -27.34 -0.45
CA PRO A 30 -23.17 -26.00 -0.65
C PRO A 30 -21.63 -26.03 -0.65
N ARG A 31 -21.02 -25.96 -1.84
CA ARG A 31 -19.57 -25.86 -1.97
C ARG A 31 -19.09 -24.55 -1.34
N HIS A 32 -18.02 -24.64 -0.56
CA HIS A 32 -17.20 -23.47 -0.23
C HIS A 32 -16.72 -22.81 -1.53
N LEU A 33 -16.55 -21.49 -1.51
CA LEU A 33 -16.17 -20.74 -2.71
C LEU A 33 -14.78 -21.13 -3.20
N MET A 34 -13.79 -21.17 -2.29
CA MET A 34 -12.48 -21.72 -2.59
C MET A 34 -12.55 -23.25 -2.73
N SER A 35 -11.95 -23.78 -3.80
CA SER A 35 -11.66 -25.20 -3.94
C SER A 35 -10.55 -25.62 -2.98
N LEU A 36 -10.80 -26.65 -2.16
CA LEU A 36 -9.80 -27.22 -1.25
C LEU A 36 -8.82 -28.19 -1.95
N THR A 37 -8.96 -28.39 -3.26
CA THR A 37 -8.15 -29.34 -4.03
C THR A 37 -6.68 -28.90 -4.10
N GLY A 38 -5.74 -29.81 -3.79
CA GLY A 38 -4.29 -29.59 -3.86
C GLY A 38 -3.64 -29.03 -2.59
N LEU A 39 -4.39 -28.99 -1.49
CA LEU A 39 -3.93 -28.63 -0.14
C LEU A 39 -3.53 -29.88 0.67
N SER A 40 -2.67 -29.71 1.68
CA SER A 40 -2.27 -30.77 2.63
C SER A 40 -3.29 -30.94 3.76
N ASP A 41 -3.33 -32.12 4.39
CA ASP A 41 -4.16 -32.35 5.59
C ASP A 41 -3.73 -31.43 6.76
N ASN A 42 -2.44 -31.07 6.83
CA ASN A 42 -1.92 -30.06 7.77
C ASN A 42 -2.52 -28.67 7.49
N GLN A 43 -2.49 -28.19 6.24
CA GLN A 43 -3.12 -26.92 5.86
C GLN A 43 -4.62 -26.92 6.18
N LEU A 44 -5.34 -28.00 5.89
CA LEU A 44 -6.76 -28.12 6.21
C LEU A 44 -7.01 -28.10 7.73
N THR A 45 -6.18 -28.79 8.52
CA THR A 45 -6.24 -28.78 9.99
C THR A 45 -5.96 -27.39 10.57
N VAL A 46 -4.95 -26.68 10.05
CA VAL A 46 -4.64 -25.28 10.41
C VAL A 46 -5.81 -24.37 10.07
N ARG A 47 -6.38 -24.48 8.86
CA ARG A 47 -7.57 -23.71 8.46
C ARG A 47 -8.75 -23.94 9.42
N ASP A 48 -9.04 -25.18 9.79
CA ASP A 48 -10.12 -25.52 10.70
C ASP A 48 -9.87 -25.06 12.14
N ALA A 49 -8.62 -25.01 12.61
CA ALA A 49 -8.27 -24.50 13.93
C ALA A 49 -8.34 -22.96 13.98
N ILE A 50 -7.73 -22.29 13.02
CA ILE A 50 -7.73 -20.82 12.90
C ILE A 50 -9.14 -20.28 12.69
N SER A 51 -9.98 -20.96 11.88
CA SER A 51 -11.38 -20.56 11.67
C SER A 51 -12.20 -20.54 12.97
N LYS A 52 -11.92 -21.44 13.92
CA LYS A 52 -12.59 -21.47 15.23
C LYS A 52 -12.20 -20.26 16.08
N ILE A 53 -10.90 -19.92 16.13
CA ILE A 53 -10.41 -18.74 16.86
C ILE A 53 -10.97 -17.46 16.23
N CYS A 54 -10.91 -17.30 14.91
CA CYS A 54 -11.45 -16.13 14.23
C CYS A 54 -12.97 -15.94 14.42
N ALA A 55 -13.73 -17.01 14.67
CA ALA A 55 -15.18 -16.92 14.92
C ALA A 55 -15.54 -16.20 16.23
N GLU A 56 -14.60 -16.08 17.18
CA GLU A 56 -14.76 -15.31 18.42
C GLU A 56 -14.68 -13.79 18.19
N PHE A 57 -14.16 -13.34 17.02
CA PHE A 57 -13.88 -11.94 16.70
C PHE A 57 -14.79 -11.44 15.55
N PRO A 58 -16.03 -11.01 15.83
CA PRO A 58 -17.00 -10.64 14.80
C PRO A 58 -16.61 -9.37 14.03
N ASN A 59 -17.21 -9.17 12.85
CA ASN A 59 -16.98 -7.99 12.00
C ASN A 59 -17.10 -6.63 12.72
N THR A 60 -17.88 -6.54 13.81
CA THR A 60 -18.01 -5.33 14.63
C THR A 60 -16.76 -5.00 15.45
N TYR A 61 -16.00 -6.01 15.91
CA TYR A 61 -14.70 -5.83 16.56
C TYR A 61 -13.69 -5.24 15.58
N TRP A 62 -13.55 -5.86 14.40
CA TRP A 62 -12.67 -5.36 13.34
C TRP A 62 -13.06 -3.95 12.86
N GLN A 63 -14.35 -3.64 12.85
CA GLN A 63 -14.86 -2.32 12.48
C GLN A 63 -14.52 -1.24 13.52
N SER A 64 -14.59 -1.50 14.84
CA SER A 64 -14.17 -0.52 15.85
C SER A 64 -12.66 -0.35 15.88
N HIS A 65 -11.90 -1.45 15.82
CA HIS A 65 -10.43 -1.41 15.82
C HIS A 65 -9.84 -0.63 14.64
N ASP A 66 -10.41 -0.72 13.43
CA ASP A 66 -10.01 0.19 12.34
C ASP A 66 -10.47 1.62 12.62
N GLN A 67 -11.73 1.86 13.01
CA GLN A 67 -12.27 3.20 13.21
C GLN A 67 -11.47 4.02 14.23
N ASP A 68 -11.16 3.42 15.38
CA ASP A 68 -10.49 4.05 16.52
C ASP A 68 -8.95 3.90 16.49
N GLU A 69 -8.40 3.28 15.45
CA GLU A 69 -6.96 3.01 15.27
C GLU A 69 -6.32 2.21 16.41
N GLN A 70 -7.04 1.20 16.93
CA GLN A 70 -6.64 0.38 18.07
C GLN A 70 -6.09 -0.99 17.68
N ASP A 71 -4.95 -1.36 18.26
CA ASP A 71 -4.27 -2.65 18.06
C ASP A 71 -5.13 -3.82 18.60
N PRO A 72 -5.40 -4.89 17.82
CA PRO A 72 -6.30 -5.98 18.19
C PRO A 72 -5.60 -7.00 19.13
N LYS A 73 -5.30 -6.56 20.35
CA LYS A 73 -4.49 -7.30 21.32
C LYS A 73 -5.13 -8.60 21.79
N GLU A 74 -6.44 -8.64 21.87
CA GLU A 74 -7.22 -9.80 22.30
C GLU A 74 -7.09 -10.93 21.26
N PHE A 75 -7.13 -10.58 19.97
CA PHE A 75 -6.90 -11.52 18.87
C PHE A 75 -5.47 -12.04 18.82
N HIS A 76 -4.48 -11.16 18.98
CA HIS A 76 -3.07 -11.54 19.08
C HIS A 76 -2.83 -12.50 20.25
N ALA A 77 -3.38 -12.18 21.44
CA ALA A 77 -3.26 -13.01 22.63
C ALA A 77 -3.98 -14.36 22.48
N ALA A 78 -5.12 -14.42 21.77
CA ALA A 78 -5.82 -15.68 21.49
C ALA A 78 -4.98 -16.62 20.61
N LEU A 79 -4.35 -16.10 19.54
CA LEU A 79 -3.46 -16.88 18.68
C LEU A 79 -2.15 -17.26 19.39
N ALA A 80 -1.56 -16.36 20.19
CA ALA A 80 -0.38 -16.66 21.02
C ALA A 80 -0.65 -17.80 22.02
N LYS A 81 -1.76 -17.72 22.76
CA LYS A 81 -2.19 -18.74 23.73
C LYS A 81 -2.43 -20.12 23.09
N ALA A 82 -2.79 -20.14 21.81
CA ALA A 82 -2.97 -21.35 21.01
C ALA A 82 -1.71 -21.79 20.23
N GLY A 83 -0.55 -21.15 20.46
CA GLY A 83 0.75 -21.51 19.87
C GLY A 83 1.00 -20.99 18.45
N TRP A 84 0.02 -20.35 17.81
CA TRP A 84 0.05 -20.04 16.37
C TRP A 84 1.09 -18.99 15.95
N LEU A 85 1.61 -18.18 16.88
CA LEU A 85 2.77 -17.32 16.60
C LEU A 85 4.05 -18.13 16.30
N GLY A 86 4.12 -19.37 16.80
CA GLY A 86 5.21 -20.31 16.58
C GLY A 86 5.02 -21.28 15.41
N ILE A 87 4.02 -21.09 14.54
CA ILE A 87 3.60 -22.10 13.56
C ILE A 87 4.75 -22.62 12.69
N ALA A 88 5.59 -21.71 12.18
CA ALA A 88 6.76 -21.99 11.34
C ALA A 88 8.07 -21.72 12.09
N LEU A 89 8.13 -22.14 13.37
CA LEU A 89 9.31 -22.08 14.23
C LEU A 89 9.55 -23.47 14.87
N PRO A 90 10.80 -23.80 15.28
CA PRO A 90 11.14 -25.16 15.74
C PRO A 90 10.41 -25.58 17.02
N GLU A 91 9.97 -26.84 17.08
CA GLU A 91 9.34 -27.45 18.27
C GLU A 91 10.22 -27.37 19.51
N SER A 92 11.54 -27.50 19.34
CA SER A 92 12.54 -27.38 20.42
C SER A 92 12.61 -25.99 21.07
N LEU A 93 12.00 -24.98 20.44
CA LEU A 93 11.88 -23.60 20.94
C LEU A 93 10.41 -23.23 21.23
N GLY A 94 9.52 -24.23 21.31
CA GLY A 94 8.09 -24.08 21.58
C GLY A 94 7.21 -23.86 20.34
N GLY A 95 7.78 -23.78 19.13
CA GLY A 95 7.04 -23.65 17.89
C GLY A 95 6.29 -24.93 17.48
N SER A 96 5.66 -24.92 16.31
CA SER A 96 4.85 -26.05 15.81
C SER A 96 5.54 -26.91 14.74
N GLY A 97 6.76 -26.55 14.30
CA GLY A 97 7.52 -27.35 13.33
C GLY A 97 6.90 -27.45 11.93
N LEU A 98 5.88 -26.66 11.60
CA LEU A 98 5.24 -26.62 10.28
C LEU A 98 5.98 -25.66 9.33
N GLY A 99 5.57 -25.62 8.07
CA GLY A 99 6.16 -24.75 7.05
C GLY A 99 5.51 -23.36 6.93
N ILE A 100 6.13 -22.52 6.09
CA ILE A 100 5.49 -21.32 5.53
C ILE A 100 4.28 -21.70 4.66
N SER A 101 4.25 -22.90 4.08
CA SER A 101 3.07 -23.53 3.47
C SER A 101 1.83 -23.49 4.37
N GLU A 102 1.94 -23.99 5.60
CA GLU A 102 0.87 -23.97 6.60
C GLU A 102 0.64 -22.57 7.18
N ALA A 103 1.70 -21.77 7.36
CA ALA A 103 1.58 -20.38 7.80
C ALA A 103 0.81 -19.50 6.78
N THR A 104 1.03 -19.68 5.49
CA THR A 104 0.26 -19.03 4.42
C THR A 104 -1.22 -19.40 4.50
N MET A 105 -1.56 -20.65 4.86
CA MET A 105 -2.96 -21.05 5.09
C MET A 105 -3.55 -20.42 6.36
N MET A 106 -2.78 -20.31 7.44
CA MET A 106 -3.19 -19.53 8.63
C MET A 106 -3.51 -18.08 8.23
N MET A 107 -2.57 -17.39 7.59
CA MET A 107 -2.73 -15.98 7.22
C MET A 107 -3.87 -15.76 6.22
N GLN A 108 -4.05 -16.66 5.26
CA GLN A 108 -5.22 -16.67 4.38
C GLN A 108 -6.52 -16.79 5.18
N THR A 109 -6.59 -17.75 6.10
CA THR A 109 -7.82 -18.04 6.88
C THR A 109 -8.18 -16.87 7.80
N ILE A 110 -7.19 -16.23 8.41
CA ILE A 110 -7.38 -14.98 9.18
C ILE A 110 -8.00 -13.91 8.27
N ALA A 111 -7.42 -13.63 7.11
CA ALA A 111 -7.93 -12.62 6.19
C ALA A 111 -9.35 -12.95 5.66
N GLU A 112 -9.62 -14.22 5.37
CA GLU A 112 -10.91 -14.71 4.84
C GLU A 112 -12.06 -14.66 5.87
N SER A 113 -11.74 -14.72 7.17
CA SER A 113 -12.74 -14.73 8.26
C SER A 113 -13.62 -13.47 8.37
N GLY A 114 -13.18 -12.35 7.79
CA GLY A 114 -13.72 -11.01 8.03
C GLY A 114 -12.75 -10.09 8.80
N ALA A 115 -11.73 -10.65 9.46
CA ALA A 115 -10.65 -9.87 10.07
C ALA A 115 -9.78 -9.14 9.02
N GLY A 116 -9.71 -9.68 7.79
CA GLY A 116 -9.02 -9.07 6.67
C GLY A 116 -7.56 -8.72 6.97
N MET A 117 -7.11 -7.60 6.42
CA MET A 117 -5.75 -7.11 6.59
C MET A 117 -5.44 -6.65 8.03
N ALA A 118 -6.44 -6.27 8.83
CA ALA A 118 -6.23 -5.84 10.22
C ALA A 118 -5.86 -7.02 11.12
N GLY A 119 -6.56 -8.15 11.00
CA GLY A 119 -6.19 -9.39 11.68
C GLY A 119 -4.84 -9.91 11.21
N ALA A 120 -4.61 -9.92 9.90
CA ALA A 120 -3.35 -10.42 9.33
C ALA A 120 -2.12 -9.61 9.78
N GLN A 121 -2.17 -8.28 9.67
CA GLN A 121 -1.08 -7.39 10.09
C GLN A 121 -0.74 -7.53 11.58
N SER A 122 -1.68 -7.94 12.43
CA SER A 122 -1.43 -8.09 13.86
C SER A 122 -0.50 -9.27 14.17
N ILE A 123 -0.38 -10.24 13.25
CA ILE A 123 0.31 -11.53 13.44
C ILE A 123 1.56 -11.65 12.56
N HIS A 124 1.49 -11.25 11.28
CA HIS A 124 2.40 -11.79 10.27
C HIS A 124 3.89 -11.53 10.49
N ALA A 125 4.25 -10.42 11.15
CA ALA A 125 5.64 -10.05 11.40
C ALA A 125 6.32 -10.97 12.43
N ASN A 126 5.58 -11.53 13.39
CA ASN A 126 6.10 -12.58 14.29
C ASN A 126 6.44 -13.88 13.54
N VAL A 127 5.93 -14.07 12.31
CA VAL A 127 6.14 -15.28 11.50
C VAL A 127 7.18 -15.08 10.39
N TYR A 128 7.13 -14.00 9.61
CA TYR A 128 8.10 -13.81 8.50
C TYR A 128 9.40 -13.13 8.93
N ALA A 129 9.36 -12.11 9.80
CA ALA A 129 10.56 -11.35 10.17
C ALA A 129 11.51 -12.19 11.04
N THR A 130 11.00 -13.26 11.64
CA THR A 130 11.71 -14.19 12.50
C THR A 130 12.41 -15.32 11.74
N GLN A 131 12.08 -15.57 10.46
CA GLN A 131 12.74 -16.62 9.67
C GLN A 131 14.26 -16.42 9.50
N PRO A 132 14.79 -15.19 9.25
CA PRO A 132 16.23 -14.95 9.27
C PRO A 132 16.87 -15.21 10.65
N LEU A 133 16.16 -14.91 11.74
CA LEU A 133 16.66 -15.22 13.09
C LEU A 133 16.67 -16.73 13.33
N ALA A 134 15.60 -17.44 12.96
CA ALA A 134 15.49 -18.90 13.10
C ALA A 134 16.57 -19.66 12.28
N LYS A 135 16.91 -19.18 11.08
CA LYS A 135 17.87 -19.85 10.17
C LYS A 135 19.33 -19.40 10.33
N PHE A 136 19.60 -18.20 10.86
CA PHE A 136 20.97 -17.64 10.97
C PHE A 136 21.34 -17.08 12.36
N GLY A 137 20.44 -17.19 13.34
CA GLY A 137 20.71 -16.80 14.71
C GLY A 137 21.71 -17.73 15.40
N SER A 138 22.51 -17.16 16.30
CA SER A 138 23.28 -17.93 17.26
C SER A 138 22.36 -18.65 18.26
N ARG A 139 22.84 -19.77 18.83
CA ARG A 139 22.06 -20.56 19.79
C ARG A 139 21.53 -19.74 20.98
N GLU A 140 22.31 -18.79 21.47
CA GLU A 140 21.93 -17.88 22.56
C GLU A 140 20.74 -16.96 22.18
N GLN A 141 20.77 -16.37 20.97
CA GLN A 141 19.64 -15.57 20.46
C GLN A 141 18.39 -16.43 20.25
N LEU A 142 18.56 -17.67 19.78
CA LEU A 142 17.45 -18.61 19.57
C LEU A 142 16.80 -19.02 20.90
N GLU A 143 17.61 -19.44 21.88
CA GLU A 143 17.14 -19.89 23.20
C GLU A 143 16.50 -18.75 24.02
N ASP A 144 16.98 -17.51 23.90
CA ASP A 144 16.38 -16.35 24.58
C ASP A 144 15.09 -15.84 23.90
N THR A 145 15.16 -15.57 22.59
CA THR A 145 14.18 -14.68 21.94
C THR A 145 13.05 -15.44 21.25
N ILE A 146 13.28 -16.65 20.72
CA ILE A 146 12.21 -17.40 20.02
C ILE A 146 11.06 -17.83 20.96
N PRO A 147 11.30 -18.41 22.16
CA PRO A 147 10.18 -18.83 23.03
C PRO A 147 9.27 -17.67 23.46
N LYS A 148 9.83 -16.46 23.60
CA LYS A 148 9.09 -15.23 23.95
C LYS A 148 8.27 -14.66 22.79
N ILE A 149 8.70 -14.91 21.55
CA ILE A 149 7.91 -14.61 20.35
C ILE A 149 6.73 -15.59 20.23
N VAL A 150 6.97 -16.87 20.50
CA VAL A 150 5.93 -17.91 20.50
C VAL A 150 4.87 -17.65 21.57
N SER A 151 5.28 -17.29 22.79
CA SER A 151 4.36 -16.96 23.89
C SER A 151 3.56 -15.66 23.67
N GLY A 152 3.97 -14.84 22.71
CA GLY A 152 3.41 -13.50 22.46
C GLY A 152 3.88 -12.42 23.44
N GLU A 153 4.86 -12.71 24.30
CA GLU A 153 5.56 -11.71 25.13
C GLU A 153 6.27 -10.67 24.25
N TYR A 154 6.94 -11.13 23.19
CA TYR A 154 7.60 -10.28 22.21
C TYR A 154 6.79 -10.22 20.90
N ARG A 155 6.51 -8.99 20.46
CA ARG A 155 6.06 -8.69 19.09
C ARG A 155 7.24 -8.18 18.28
N VAL A 156 7.34 -8.63 17.04
CA VAL A 156 8.50 -8.35 16.17
C VAL A 156 8.09 -7.37 15.07
N CYS A 157 8.94 -6.39 14.79
CA CYS A 157 8.81 -5.52 13.61
C CYS A 157 10.05 -5.58 12.71
N PHE A 158 9.89 -5.20 11.45
CA PHE A 158 10.88 -5.40 10.38
C PHE A 158 11.43 -4.06 9.88
N GLY A 159 12.64 -3.71 10.30
CA GLY A 159 13.34 -2.48 9.91
C GLY A 159 14.15 -2.69 8.63
N VAL A 160 13.55 -2.41 7.47
CA VAL A 160 14.21 -2.60 6.16
C VAL A 160 14.04 -1.39 5.22
N THR A 161 12.97 -0.60 5.36
CA THR A 161 12.69 0.55 4.47
C THR A 161 13.15 1.86 5.10
N GLU A 162 13.83 2.69 4.32
CA GLU A 162 14.16 4.09 4.64
C GLU A 162 13.44 5.07 3.69
N PRO A 163 13.30 6.36 4.06
CA PRO A 163 12.68 7.38 3.19
C PRO A 163 13.32 7.51 1.80
N ASN A 164 14.63 7.26 1.71
CA ASN A 164 15.41 7.29 0.46
C ASN A 164 15.54 5.91 -0.21
N ALA A 165 15.25 4.81 0.50
CA ALA A 165 15.57 3.45 0.08
C ALA A 165 14.49 2.44 0.55
N GLY A 166 13.44 2.29 -0.25
CA GLY A 166 12.49 1.18 -0.17
C GLY A 166 12.79 0.12 -1.23
N LEU A 167 12.45 0.42 -2.49
CA LEU A 167 12.74 -0.46 -3.65
C LEU A 167 14.24 -0.59 -3.96
N ASP A 168 15.04 0.44 -3.63
CA ASP A 168 16.51 0.43 -3.76
C ASP A 168 17.15 0.02 -2.41
N THR A 169 16.72 -1.11 -1.85
CA THR A 169 17.14 -1.64 -0.53
C THR A 169 18.65 -1.87 -0.40
N LEU A 170 19.37 -1.88 -1.54
CA LEU A 170 20.82 -2.00 -1.57
C LEU A 170 21.54 -0.70 -1.17
N ARG A 171 20.83 0.41 -1.03
CA ARG A 171 21.38 1.76 -0.77
C ARG A 171 21.01 2.36 0.59
N LEU A 172 20.58 1.53 1.54
CA LEU A 172 20.31 1.93 2.92
C LEU A 172 21.48 2.72 3.54
N GLU A 173 21.13 3.81 4.20
CA GLU A 173 22.00 4.84 4.80
C GLU A 173 22.07 4.74 6.34
N THR A 174 21.23 3.92 6.99
CA THR A 174 21.29 3.63 8.43
C THR A 174 22.56 2.85 8.75
N VAL A 175 23.49 3.45 9.51
CA VAL A 175 24.78 2.82 9.85
C VAL A 175 24.75 2.21 11.25
N ALA A 176 25.13 0.93 11.38
CA ALA A 176 25.21 0.19 12.65
C ALA A 176 26.66 -0.14 13.07
N LYS A 177 26.89 -0.28 14.39
CA LYS A 177 28.17 -0.64 15.07
C LYS A 177 27.81 -1.40 16.40
N GLU A 178 28.73 -1.62 17.37
CA GLU A 178 28.57 -2.53 18.58
C GLU A 178 28.39 -1.91 20.05
N ASN A 179 27.21 -1.98 20.74
CA ASN A 179 26.85 -1.86 22.23
C ASN A 179 25.36 -1.42 22.47
N SER A 180 24.64 -1.82 23.56
CA SER A 180 23.17 -2.13 23.89
C SER A 180 22.14 -1.12 24.57
N ASP A 181 20.77 -1.29 24.76
CA ASP A 181 19.65 -2.29 24.43
C ASP A 181 18.15 -1.87 24.79
N ALA A 182 17.07 -2.36 24.09
CA ALA A 182 15.85 -3.15 24.59
C ALA A 182 14.39 -2.95 23.96
N SER A 183 13.85 -3.87 23.09
CA SER A 183 12.44 -4.15 22.58
C SER A 183 12.36 -4.64 21.09
N LYS A 184 12.23 -5.94 20.79
CA LYS A 184 12.66 -6.57 19.50
C LYS A 184 12.25 -5.91 18.15
N MET A 185 13.25 -5.59 17.31
CA MET A 185 13.14 -5.31 15.87
C MET A 185 14.20 -6.10 15.09
N ILE A 186 13.82 -6.67 13.94
CA ILE A 186 14.74 -7.27 12.98
C ILE A 186 15.15 -6.19 11.98
N LEU A 187 16.37 -5.64 12.13
CA LEU A 187 16.89 -4.46 11.42
C LEU A 187 17.99 -4.84 10.42
N LEU A 188 17.80 -4.48 9.14
CA LEU A 188 18.86 -4.48 8.13
C LEU A 188 19.54 -3.10 8.13
N ALA A 189 20.85 -3.05 8.39
CA ALA A 189 21.61 -1.81 8.47
C ALA A 189 22.99 -1.92 7.81
N ARG A 190 23.55 -0.79 7.36
CA ARG A 190 24.85 -0.74 6.71
C ARG A 190 25.98 -0.72 7.75
N THR A 191 26.90 -1.68 7.62
CA THR A 191 28.07 -1.87 8.50
C THR A 191 29.38 -1.59 7.79
N THR A 192 29.43 -1.74 6.46
CA THR A 192 30.52 -1.25 5.61
C THR A 192 29.96 -0.25 4.58
N PRO A 193 30.51 0.99 4.51
CA PRO A 193 30.05 2.04 3.60
C PRO A 193 29.98 1.64 2.13
N LEU A 194 29.04 2.22 1.38
CA LEU A 194 28.77 1.87 -0.02
C LEU A 194 29.93 2.18 -0.96
N ASP A 195 30.76 3.18 -0.63
CA ASP A 195 32.01 3.53 -1.32
C ASP A 195 33.17 2.54 -1.06
N LYS A 196 32.98 1.57 -0.15
CA LYS A 196 34.01 0.63 0.31
C LYS A 196 33.68 -0.84 0.03
N VAL A 197 32.65 -1.10 -0.76
CA VAL A 197 32.22 -2.44 -1.19
C VAL A 197 32.26 -2.58 -2.71
N THR A 198 32.37 -3.81 -3.20
CA THR A 198 32.42 -4.07 -4.65
C THR A 198 31.02 -4.19 -5.25
N LYS A 199 30.06 -4.70 -4.46
CA LYS A 199 28.65 -4.84 -4.84
C LYS A 199 27.76 -4.16 -3.79
N PRO A 200 26.70 -3.42 -4.16
CA PRO A 200 25.80 -2.79 -3.19
C PRO A 200 25.14 -3.74 -2.17
N SER A 201 25.04 -5.03 -2.50
CA SER A 201 24.59 -6.13 -1.63
C SER A 201 25.58 -6.52 -0.53
N GLU A 202 26.81 -6.06 -0.60
CA GLU A 202 27.83 -6.22 0.44
C GLU A 202 27.76 -5.03 1.42
N GLY A 203 28.31 -5.22 2.62
CA GLY A 203 28.37 -4.17 3.63
C GLY A 203 27.07 -3.91 4.39
N LEU A 204 26.05 -4.73 4.19
CA LEU A 204 24.80 -4.74 4.96
C LEU A 204 24.86 -5.89 5.98
N SER A 205 24.50 -5.63 7.23
CA SER A 205 24.35 -6.63 8.29
C SER A 205 22.91 -6.66 8.79
N LEU A 206 22.49 -7.83 9.29
CA LEU A 206 21.16 -8.04 9.85
C LEU A 206 21.28 -8.19 11.37
N PHE A 207 20.36 -7.57 12.11
CA PHE A 207 20.40 -7.52 13.56
C PHE A 207 19.04 -7.84 14.17
N CYS A 208 19.00 -8.68 15.21
CA CYS A 208 17.90 -8.72 16.18
C CYS A 208 18.16 -7.62 17.21
N ILE A 209 17.80 -6.39 16.86
CA ILE A 209 17.89 -5.26 17.77
C ILE A 209 16.69 -5.20 18.69
N ASP A 210 16.70 -4.21 19.54
CA ASP A 210 15.87 -4.12 20.72
C ASP A 210 15.65 -2.59 20.93
N LEU A 211 14.42 -2.08 20.76
CA LEU A 211 13.97 -0.67 20.64
C LEU A 211 13.56 0.02 21.97
N ASN A 212 14.53 0.36 22.82
CA ASN A 212 14.25 0.93 24.14
C ASN A 212 13.83 2.40 24.08
N ARG A 213 12.61 2.69 24.56
CA ARG A 213 12.04 4.06 24.60
C ARG A 213 12.58 4.93 25.73
N ASP A 214 13.15 4.33 26.78
CA ASP A 214 13.80 5.06 27.87
C ASP A 214 15.26 5.41 27.54
N GLN A 215 15.79 4.85 26.44
CA GLN A 215 17.17 5.03 26.00
C GLN A 215 17.30 6.19 25.00
N PRO A 216 18.21 7.15 25.22
CA PRO A 216 18.46 8.23 24.27
C PRO A 216 18.83 7.74 22.86
N GLY A 217 18.38 8.48 21.85
CA GLY A 217 18.70 8.23 20.44
C GLY A 217 17.65 7.43 19.67
N LEU A 218 16.62 6.89 20.32
CA LEU A 218 15.43 6.35 19.65
C LEU A 218 14.32 7.40 19.60
N GLU A 219 13.79 7.70 18.42
CA GLU A 219 12.51 8.40 18.25
C GLU A 219 11.58 7.55 17.37
N MET A 220 10.34 7.31 17.82
CA MET A 220 9.31 6.61 17.07
C MET A 220 8.11 7.53 16.86
N ARG A 221 7.63 7.68 15.61
CA ARG A 221 6.43 8.46 15.28
C ARG A 221 5.40 7.63 14.53
N ARG A 222 4.18 7.50 15.06
CA ARG A 222 3.10 6.77 14.40
C ARG A 222 2.69 7.45 13.09
N ILE A 223 2.78 6.71 12.00
CA ILE A 223 2.28 7.10 10.67
C ILE A 223 0.76 6.93 10.68
N LYS A 224 0.01 8.01 10.43
CA LYS A 224 -1.44 7.93 10.17
C LYS A 224 -1.67 7.18 8.87
N LYS A 225 -2.24 5.97 8.96
CA LYS A 225 -2.50 5.09 7.81
C LYS A 225 -3.89 5.32 7.22
N MET A 226 -3.97 5.13 5.90
CA MET A 226 -5.19 5.28 5.09
C MET A 226 -6.09 4.03 5.13
N GLY A 227 -5.52 2.88 5.47
CA GLY A 227 -6.19 1.59 5.69
C GLY A 227 -5.25 0.65 6.46
N GLY A 228 -5.79 -0.37 7.11
CA GLY A 228 -5.03 -1.17 8.09
C GLY A 228 -4.67 -0.33 9.31
N ARG A 229 -5.65 0.41 9.85
CA ARG A 229 -5.45 1.45 10.87
C ARG A 229 -5.29 0.91 12.29
N ALA A 230 -5.86 -0.28 12.54
CA ALA A 230 -5.84 -0.98 13.83
C ALA A 230 -4.40 -1.21 14.35
N VAL A 231 -3.60 -1.95 13.58
CA VAL A 231 -2.16 -2.11 13.83
C VAL A 231 -1.44 -0.80 13.50
N ASP A 232 -0.39 -0.44 14.23
CA ASP A 232 0.36 0.78 13.94
C ASP A 232 1.36 0.60 12.77
N ALA A 233 2.08 1.68 12.48
CA ALA A 233 3.25 1.73 11.62
C ALA A 233 4.01 2.99 12.04
N ASN A 234 5.33 2.94 12.10
CA ASN A 234 6.12 4.03 12.68
C ASN A 234 7.25 4.47 11.76
N GLU A 235 7.48 5.77 11.66
CA GLU A 235 8.82 6.27 11.38
C GLU A 235 9.69 5.93 12.60
N VAL A 236 10.86 5.33 12.38
CA VAL A 236 11.82 5.02 13.45
C VAL A 236 13.15 5.68 13.11
N PHE A 237 13.60 6.56 14.00
CA PHE A 237 14.84 7.31 13.85
C PHE A 237 15.86 6.86 14.90
N PHE A 238 17.10 6.63 14.45
CA PHE A 238 18.22 6.22 15.27
C PHE A 238 19.33 7.28 15.20
N ASP A 239 19.40 8.18 16.20
CA ASP A 239 20.50 9.13 16.37
C ASP A 239 21.37 8.72 17.57
N ASN A 240 22.39 7.92 17.27
CA ASN A 240 23.35 7.40 18.24
C ASN A 240 22.76 6.36 19.21
N TYR A 241 21.73 5.64 18.76
CA TYR A 241 21.08 4.53 19.47
C TYR A 241 22.01 3.32 19.67
N THR A 242 21.77 2.46 20.66
CA THR A 242 22.79 1.52 21.19
C THR A 242 22.18 0.10 21.20
N ILE A 243 22.72 -0.83 20.38
CA ILE A 243 22.38 -2.27 20.25
C ILE A 243 23.58 -3.22 20.55
N PRO A 244 23.44 -4.36 21.25
CA PRO A 244 24.56 -5.20 21.67
C PRO A 244 25.31 -5.84 20.49
N PRO A 245 26.58 -6.27 20.67
CA PRO A 245 27.26 -7.10 19.68
C PRO A 245 26.47 -8.39 19.37
N SER A 246 25.83 -8.98 20.40
CA SER A 246 24.95 -10.15 20.29
C SER A 246 23.60 -9.86 19.62
N SER A 247 23.31 -8.63 19.18
CA SER A 247 22.20 -8.40 18.23
C SER A 247 22.53 -8.87 16.82
N LEU A 248 23.80 -9.01 16.43
CA LEU A 248 24.16 -9.41 15.07
C LEU A 248 23.62 -10.81 14.76
N ILE A 249 22.81 -10.94 13.70
CA ILE A 249 22.36 -12.23 13.17
C ILE A 249 23.40 -12.69 12.13
N GLY A 250 23.92 -13.90 12.29
CA GLY A 250 24.90 -14.51 11.39
C GLY A 250 26.17 -13.68 11.18
N GLU A 251 26.70 -13.69 9.96
CA GLU A 251 27.93 -12.99 9.61
C GLU A 251 27.72 -11.50 9.27
N LYS A 252 28.63 -10.66 9.77
CA LYS A 252 28.77 -9.26 9.38
C LYS A 252 28.92 -9.13 7.85
N ASP A 253 28.29 -8.09 7.29
CA ASP A 253 28.30 -7.73 5.87
C ASP A 253 27.65 -8.77 4.94
N LYS A 254 26.95 -9.79 5.48
CA LYS A 254 26.14 -10.78 4.72
C LYS A 254 24.62 -10.58 4.83
N GLY A 255 24.16 -9.56 5.55
CA GLY A 255 22.76 -9.32 5.92
C GLY A 255 21.78 -9.33 4.74
N PHE A 256 22.19 -8.83 3.57
CA PHE A 256 21.33 -8.85 2.37
C PHE A 256 21.03 -10.27 1.85
N LYS A 257 21.86 -11.29 2.12
CA LYS A 257 21.49 -12.67 1.81
C LYS A 257 20.52 -13.24 2.84
N MET A 258 20.76 -12.96 4.12
CA MET A 258 19.95 -13.47 5.23
C MET A 258 18.53 -12.88 5.23
N ILE A 259 18.38 -11.59 4.88
CA ILE A 259 17.07 -10.92 4.84
C ILE A 259 16.13 -11.50 3.77
N LEU A 260 16.67 -12.06 2.68
CA LEU A 260 15.86 -12.62 1.59
C LEU A 260 15.02 -13.83 2.03
N HIS A 261 15.48 -14.59 3.04
CA HIS A 261 14.65 -15.63 3.66
C HIS A 261 13.41 -15.03 4.34
N GLY A 262 13.54 -13.90 5.03
CA GLY A 262 12.40 -13.20 5.62
C GLY A 262 11.47 -12.62 4.55
N MET A 263 12.02 -11.96 3.52
CA MET A 263 11.24 -11.36 2.44
C MET A 263 10.55 -12.40 1.53
N ASN A 264 11.12 -13.59 1.35
CA ASN A 264 10.48 -14.67 0.59
C ASN A 264 9.35 -15.31 1.40
N ALA A 265 9.50 -15.49 2.72
CA ALA A 265 8.39 -15.88 3.60
C ALA A 265 7.28 -14.82 3.61
N GLU A 266 7.63 -13.54 3.79
CA GLU A 266 6.71 -12.39 3.75
C GLU A 266 5.85 -12.40 2.48
N ARG A 267 6.47 -12.56 1.30
CA ARG A 267 5.76 -12.66 0.02
C ARG A 267 4.74 -13.80 0.01
N CYS A 268 5.08 -14.98 0.53
CA CYS A 268 4.18 -16.13 0.60
C CYS A 268 3.03 -15.92 1.60
N LEU A 269 3.27 -15.27 2.76
CA LEU A 269 2.22 -14.93 3.72
C LEU A 269 1.26 -13.88 3.14
N LEU A 270 1.79 -12.76 2.63
CA LEU A 270 1.01 -11.67 2.02
C LEU A 270 0.19 -12.16 0.81
N ALA A 271 0.68 -13.17 0.07
CA ALA A 271 -0.08 -13.80 -1.00
C ALA A 271 -1.30 -14.60 -0.46
N GLY A 272 -1.15 -15.29 0.67
CA GLY A 272 -2.26 -15.92 1.40
C GLY A 272 -3.28 -14.90 1.90
N GLU A 273 -2.83 -13.83 2.54
CA GLU A 273 -3.69 -12.74 3.04
C GLU A 273 -4.53 -12.11 1.92
N ALA A 274 -3.91 -11.85 0.76
CA ALA A 274 -4.60 -11.33 -0.42
C ALA A 274 -5.67 -12.31 -0.93
N LEU A 275 -5.34 -13.60 -1.06
CA LEU A 275 -6.33 -14.63 -1.44
C LEU A 275 -7.52 -14.66 -0.48
N GLY A 276 -7.27 -14.63 0.83
CA GLY A 276 -8.32 -14.66 1.85
C GLY A 276 -9.27 -13.45 1.74
N LEU A 277 -8.71 -12.25 1.61
CA LEU A 277 -9.49 -11.03 1.36
C LEU A 277 -10.31 -11.13 0.06
N GLY A 278 -9.73 -11.66 -1.01
CA GLY A 278 -10.41 -11.87 -2.29
C GLY A 278 -11.57 -12.87 -2.20
N TYR A 279 -11.39 -14.02 -1.53
CA TYR A 279 -12.45 -15.01 -1.31
C TYR A 279 -13.56 -14.47 -0.39
N ALA A 280 -13.23 -13.68 0.65
CA ALA A 280 -14.21 -13.02 1.49
C ALA A 280 -15.05 -12.00 0.70
N ALA A 281 -14.39 -11.14 -0.09
CA ALA A 281 -15.05 -10.15 -0.93
C ALA A 281 -15.99 -10.80 -1.96
N LEU A 282 -15.50 -11.82 -2.67
CA LEU A 282 -16.26 -12.55 -3.68
C LEU A 282 -17.42 -13.37 -3.06
N THR A 283 -17.23 -13.94 -1.87
CA THR A 283 -18.31 -14.63 -1.13
C THR A 283 -19.44 -13.67 -0.76
N LYS A 284 -19.10 -12.47 -0.28
CA LYS A 284 -20.07 -11.42 0.07
C LYS A 284 -20.78 -10.87 -1.16
N ALA A 285 -20.05 -10.65 -2.26
CA ALA A 285 -20.60 -10.25 -3.55
C ALA A 285 -21.59 -11.27 -4.12
N ALA A 286 -21.20 -12.54 -4.18
CA ALA A 286 -22.05 -13.62 -4.70
C ALA A 286 -23.29 -13.86 -3.81
N SER A 287 -23.16 -13.73 -2.49
CA SER A 287 -24.29 -13.85 -1.55
C SER A 287 -25.28 -12.70 -1.66
N TYR A 288 -24.78 -11.48 -1.85
CA TYR A 288 -25.62 -10.32 -2.17
C TYR A 288 -26.29 -10.45 -3.54
N ALA A 289 -25.56 -10.90 -4.57
CA ALA A 289 -26.10 -11.07 -5.92
C ALA A 289 -27.24 -12.11 -6.01
N LYS A 290 -27.20 -13.15 -5.17
CA LYS A 290 -28.27 -14.16 -5.04
C LYS A 290 -29.55 -13.63 -4.39
N THR A 291 -29.47 -12.58 -3.57
CA THR A 291 -30.56 -12.13 -2.68
C THR A 291 -31.12 -10.76 -3.06
N ARG A 292 -30.27 -9.82 -3.52
CA ARG A 292 -30.68 -8.49 -3.95
C ARG A 292 -31.52 -8.56 -5.22
N ALA A 293 -32.80 -8.23 -5.11
CA ALA A 293 -33.67 -8.04 -6.27
C ALA A 293 -33.64 -6.60 -6.80
N VAL A 294 -33.52 -6.45 -8.12
CA VAL A 294 -33.79 -5.21 -8.88
C VAL A 294 -34.49 -5.62 -10.18
N PHE A 295 -35.39 -4.79 -10.71
CA PHE A 295 -36.23 -5.14 -11.87
C PHE A 295 -36.97 -6.50 -11.70
N LYS A 296 -37.48 -6.75 -10.48
CA LYS A 296 -38.25 -7.94 -10.07
C LYS A 296 -37.49 -9.28 -10.07
N ARG A 297 -36.15 -9.33 -10.22
CA ARG A 297 -35.35 -10.56 -10.09
C ARG A 297 -34.01 -10.35 -9.36
N PRO A 298 -33.37 -11.40 -8.80
CA PRO A 298 -32.02 -11.31 -8.23
C PRO A 298 -31.00 -10.79 -9.24
N ILE A 299 -30.12 -9.87 -8.83
CA ILE A 299 -29.14 -9.24 -9.75
C ILE A 299 -28.11 -10.23 -10.30
N GLY A 300 -27.84 -11.34 -9.60
CA GLY A 300 -26.98 -12.43 -10.07
C GLY A 300 -27.54 -13.20 -11.29
N MET A 301 -28.80 -12.97 -11.69
CA MET A 301 -29.33 -13.47 -12.96
C MET A 301 -28.89 -12.63 -14.18
N ASN A 302 -28.20 -11.50 -13.96
CA ASN A 302 -27.67 -10.68 -15.04
C ASN A 302 -26.23 -11.11 -15.36
N GLN A 303 -25.94 -11.42 -16.63
CA GLN A 303 -24.60 -11.82 -17.07
C GLN A 303 -23.51 -10.76 -16.74
N ALA A 304 -23.86 -9.47 -16.79
CA ALA A 304 -22.99 -8.36 -16.40
C ALA A 304 -22.59 -8.35 -14.90
N ILE A 305 -23.24 -9.16 -14.06
CA ILE A 305 -22.85 -9.42 -12.66
C ILE A 305 -22.23 -10.81 -12.54
N ALA A 306 -22.83 -11.83 -13.16
CA ALA A 306 -22.38 -13.21 -13.05
C ALA A 306 -20.99 -13.46 -13.68
N HIS A 307 -20.73 -12.91 -14.88
CA HIS A 307 -19.47 -13.16 -15.59
C HIS A 307 -18.26 -12.51 -14.90
N PRO A 308 -18.29 -11.23 -14.45
CA PRO A 308 -17.15 -10.64 -13.75
C PRO A 308 -16.83 -11.30 -12.39
N LEU A 309 -17.85 -11.83 -11.69
CA LEU A 309 -17.64 -12.60 -10.46
C LEU A 309 -17.02 -13.97 -10.75
N ALA A 310 -17.40 -14.63 -11.85
CA ALA A 310 -16.75 -15.87 -12.31
C ALA A 310 -15.31 -15.62 -12.82
N GLU A 311 -15.05 -14.48 -13.46
CA GLU A 311 -13.71 -14.05 -13.86
C GLU A 311 -12.80 -13.85 -12.62
N ALA A 312 -13.30 -13.13 -11.61
CA ALA A 312 -12.59 -12.96 -10.34
C ALA A 312 -12.33 -14.30 -9.63
N TYR A 313 -13.29 -15.23 -9.64
CA TYR A 313 -13.11 -16.58 -9.11
C TYR A 313 -11.94 -17.32 -9.79
N MET A 314 -11.92 -17.36 -11.12
CA MET A 314 -10.87 -18.05 -11.88
C MET A 314 -9.48 -17.44 -11.63
N LYS A 315 -9.39 -16.11 -11.46
CA LYS A 315 -8.13 -15.43 -11.11
C LYS A 315 -7.66 -15.78 -9.70
N LEU A 316 -8.55 -15.87 -8.72
CA LEU A 316 -8.21 -16.27 -7.35
C LEU A 316 -7.75 -17.74 -7.28
N GLU A 317 -8.38 -18.66 -8.01
CA GLU A 317 -7.94 -20.05 -8.07
C GLU A 317 -6.59 -20.21 -8.78
N ALA A 318 -6.35 -19.46 -9.87
CA ALA A 318 -5.04 -19.44 -10.55
C ALA A 318 -3.93 -18.87 -9.64
N ALA A 319 -4.21 -17.78 -8.93
CA ALA A 319 -3.28 -17.21 -7.95
C ALA A 319 -3.03 -18.17 -6.76
N LYS A 320 -4.05 -18.88 -6.30
CA LYS A 320 -3.94 -19.91 -5.24
C LYS A 320 -2.91 -20.98 -5.60
N LEU A 321 -2.92 -21.46 -6.85
CA LEU A 321 -1.93 -22.44 -7.33
C LEU A 321 -0.49 -21.89 -7.28
N ALA A 322 -0.29 -20.63 -7.68
CA ALA A 322 1.02 -19.97 -7.59
C ALA A 322 1.47 -19.78 -6.13
N THR A 323 0.57 -19.35 -5.24
CA THR A 323 0.84 -19.14 -3.82
C THR A 323 1.30 -20.42 -3.11
N TYR A 324 0.55 -21.52 -3.21
CA TYR A 324 0.93 -22.77 -2.55
C TYR A 324 2.05 -23.54 -3.30
N HIS A 325 2.37 -23.17 -4.54
CA HIS A 325 3.63 -23.60 -5.16
C HIS A 325 4.83 -22.87 -4.54
N ALA A 326 4.79 -21.53 -4.47
CA ALA A 326 5.86 -20.73 -3.91
C ALA A 326 6.14 -21.03 -2.42
N ALA A 327 5.09 -21.25 -1.62
CA ALA A 327 5.24 -21.59 -0.21
C ALA A 327 5.88 -22.98 0.00
N ARG A 328 5.56 -23.98 -0.83
CA ARG A 328 6.25 -25.28 -0.81
C ARG A 328 7.73 -25.16 -1.17
N LEU A 329 8.06 -24.46 -2.26
CA LEU A 329 9.47 -24.21 -2.63
C LEU A 329 10.26 -23.48 -1.53
N TYR A 330 9.60 -22.66 -0.71
CA TYR A 330 10.24 -22.04 0.46
C TYR A 330 10.56 -23.05 1.56
N ASP A 331 9.65 -23.98 1.84
CA ASP A 331 9.87 -25.02 2.85
C ASP A 331 10.91 -26.04 2.37
N ASP A 332 10.91 -26.36 1.08
CA ASP A 332 11.92 -27.16 0.37
C ASP A 332 13.27 -26.41 0.18
N SER A 333 13.54 -25.30 0.90
CA SER A 333 14.68 -24.39 0.68
C SER A 333 16.07 -24.90 1.09
N GLU A 334 16.20 -26.19 1.37
CA GLU A 334 17.49 -26.89 1.43
C GLU A 334 17.84 -27.59 0.11
N GLU A 335 16.84 -27.90 -0.72
CA GLU A 335 16.99 -28.53 -2.03
C GLU A 335 16.80 -27.54 -3.19
N VAL A 336 16.00 -26.47 -3.00
CA VAL A 336 15.64 -25.48 -4.04
C VAL A 336 16.48 -24.20 -3.95
N MET A 337 16.87 -23.65 -5.10
CA MET A 337 17.70 -22.44 -5.16
C MET A 337 16.93 -21.16 -4.77
N GLN A 338 17.60 -20.24 -4.05
CA GLN A 338 16.97 -19.04 -3.48
C GLN A 338 16.45 -18.03 -4.51
N ASP A 339 16.99 -18.03 -5.74
CA ASP A 339 16.47 -17.23 -6.84
C ASP A 339 15.22 -17.86 -7.47
N GLU A 340 15.12 -19.19 -7.57
CA GLU A 340 13.89 -19.89 -7.99
C GLU A 340 12.75 -19.63 -6.99
N ILE A 341 13.03 -19.77 -5.69
CA ILE A 341 12.10 -19.40 -4.60
C ILE A 341 11.72 -17.92 -4.70
N GLY A 342 12.70 -17.05 -4.96
CA GLY A 342 12.47 -15.62 -5.15
C GLY A 342 11.53 -15.31 -6.31
N VAL A 343 11.70 -15.95 -7.47
CA VAL A 343 10.83 -15.80 -8.64
C VAL A 343 9.43 -16.30 -8.34
N ALA A 344 9.29 -17.47 -7.71
CA ALA A 344 8.00 -18.04 -7.35
C ALA A 344 7.25 -17.14 -6.34
N ALA A 345 7.92 -16.71 -5.27
CA ALA A 345 7.32 -15.89 -4.21
C ALA A 345 6.91 -14.49 -4.71
N ASN A 346 7.72 -13.84 -5.54
CA ASN A 346 7.33 -12.55 -6.15
C ASN A 346 6.13 -12.73 -7.10
N SER A 347 6.12 -13.78 -7.91
CA SER A 347 5.03 -14.09 -8.85
C SER A 347 3.71 -14.38 -8.10
N ALA A 348 3.76 -15.22 -7.08
CA ALA A 348 2.64 -15.52 -6.20
C ALA A 348 2.05 -14.25 -5.55
N LYS A 349 2.89 -13.42 -4.93
CA LYS A 349 2.46 -12.18 -4.27
C LYS A 349 1.82 -11.21 -5.26
N TYR A 350 2.36 -11.09 -6.47
CA TYR A 350 1.78 -10.24 -7.51
C TYR A 350 0.42 -10.78 -7.99
N MET A 351 0.35 -12.04 -8.40
CA MET A 351 -0.89 -12.67 -8.89
C MET A 351 -2.01 -12.65 -7.84
N ALA A 352 -1.68 -12.93 -6.58
CA ALA A 352 -2.65 -12.90 -5.49
C ALA A 352 -3.16 -11.48 -5.21
N ALA A 353 -2.29 -10.46 -5.23
CA ALA A 353 -2.69 -9.07 -5.04
C ALA A 353 -3.61 -8.56 -6.16
N GLU A 354 -3.28 -8.83 -7.43
CA GLU A 354 -4.11 -8.46 -8.59
C GLU A 354 -5.47 -9.18 -8.58
N ALA A 355 -5.48 -10.50 -8.30
CA ALA A 355 -6.71 -11.28 -8.20
C ALA A 355 -7.60 -10.81 -7.05
N ALA A 356 -7.02 -10.49 -5.90
CA ALA A 356 -7.72 -9.96 -4.74
C ALA A 356 -8.28 -8.56 -5.00
N PHE A 357 -7.49 -7.66 -5.59
CA PHE A 357 -7.94 -6.31 -5.96
C PHE A 357 -9.12 -6.38 -6.93
N GLY A 358 -9.01 -7.20 -7.98
CA GLY A 358 -10.12 -7.44 -8.92
C GLY A 358 -11.37 -8.01 -8.24
N ALA A 359 -11.21 -8.99 -7.34
CA ALA A 359 -12.33 -9.55 -6.59
C ALA A 359 -13.01 -8.52 -5.68
N CYS A 360 -12.24 -7.68 -5.00
CA CYS A 360 -12.74 -6.56 -4.19
C CYS A 360 -13.46 -5.52 -5.04
N GLU A 361 -12.90 -5.11 -6.19
CA GLU A 361 -13.56 -4.16 -7.10
C GLU A 361 -14.89 -4.71 -7.61
N ARG A 362 -14.91 -5.97 -8.10
CA ARG A 362 -16.17 -6.61 -8.53
C ARG A 362 -17.18 -6.76 -7.39
N ALA A 363 -16.72 -6.94 -6.15
CA ALA A 363 -17.59 -6.96 -4.98
C ALA A 363 -18.23 -5.59 -4.73
N VAL A 364 -17.45 -4.51 -4.70
CA VAL A 364 -17.96 -3.14 -4.52
C VAL A 364 -18.96 -2.77 -5.61
N LEU A 365 -18.63 -3.05 -6.87
CA LEU A 365 -19.53 -2.81 -8.02
C LEU A 365 -20.83 -3.64 -7.92
N THR A 366 -20.74 -4.89 -7.44
CA THR A 366 -21.91 -5.77 -7.23
C THR A 366 -22.80 -5.28 -6.09
N LEU A 367 -22.22 -4.74 -5.00
CA LEU A 367 -22.99 -4.15 -3.90
C LEU A 367 -23.56 -2.76 -4.25
N GLY A 368 -22.98 -2.07 -5.22
CA GLY A 368 -23.39 -0.72 -5.63
C GLY A 368 -23.18 0.29 -4.51
N GLY A 369 -24.16 1.18 -4.30
CA GLY A 369 -24.08 2.22 -3.25
C GLY A 369 -23.83 1.69 -1.82
N MET A 370 -24.23 0.45 -1.52
CA MET A 370 -23.90 -0.15 -0.21
C MET A 370 -22.42 -0.59 -0.12
N GLY A 371 -21.75 -0.88 -1.23
CA GLY A 371 -20.33 -1.23 -1.24
C GLY A 371 -19.44 -0.10 -0.73
N VAL A 372 -19.84 1.15 -0.97
CA VAL A 372 -19.13 2.39 -0.58
C VAL A 372 -19.50 2.88 0.83
N GLY A 373 -20.52 2.30 1.47
CA GLY A 373 -20.93 2.69 2.83
C GLY A 373 -20.02 2.12 3.91
N LYS A 374 -19.71 2.90 4.95
CA LYS A 374 -18.87 2.47 6.11
C LYS A 374 -19.36 1.22 6.85
N THR A 375 -20.62 0.81 6.64
CA THR A 375 -21.21 -0.43 7.17
C THR A 375 -20.85 -1.67 6.35
N SER A 376 -20.35 -1.53 5.12
CA SER A 376 -19.76 -2.62 4.36
C SER A 376 -18.32 -2.86 4.78
N ALA A 377 -18.12 -3.84 5.68
CA ALA A 377 -16.83 -4.47 5.92
C ALA A 377 -16.32 -5.17 4.63
N LEU A 378 -15.82 -4.37 3.70
CA LEU A 378 -15.22 -4.66 2.40
C LEU A 378 -14.31 -3.50 1.96
N ILE A 379 -14.60 -2.25 2.37
CA ILE A 379 -13.76 -1.08 2.10
C ILE A 379 -13.34 -0.44 3.43
N GLY A 380 -12.03 -0.50 3.72
CA GLY A 380 -11.36 0.40 4.66
C GLY A 380 -10.75 1.57 3.89
N TYR A 381 -11.52 2.65 3.73
CA TYR A 381 -11.12 3.91 3.07
C TYR A 381 -12.19 4.98 3.41
N PRO A 382 -11.81 6.25 3.58
CA PRO A 382 -11.92 7.17 2.44
C PRO A 382 -10.75 8.15 2.31
N TRP A 383 -10.68 8.81 1.17
CA TRP A 383 -9.72 9.89 0.89
C TRP A 383 -10.08 11.19 1.65
N SER A 384 -9.12 12.13 1.64
CA SER A 384 -9.23 13.57 1.97
C SER A 384 -8.97 14.08 3.41
N SER A 385 -7.94 14.95 3.46
CA SER A 385 -7.83 16.25 4.16
C SER A 385 -7.46 16.39 5.65
N ASP A 386 -6.29 17.03 5.80
CA ASP A 386 -5.80 17.99 6.82
C ASP A 386 -5.34 17.49 8.20
N ASP A 387 -4.18 18.02 8.62
CA ASP A 387 -3.47 17.72 9.86
C ASP A 387 -2.69 18.97 10.29
N ARG A 388 -2.97 19.51 11.48
CA ARG A 388 -2.22 20.64 12.06
C ARG A 388 -2.21 20.59 13.59
N SER A 389 -1.01 20.39 14.16
CA SER A 389 -0.27 21.40 14.96
C SER A 389 0.43 20.85 16.22
N THR A 390 1.76 20.93 16.23
CA THR A 390 2.62 20.81 17.43
C THR A 390 3.91 21.64 17.24
N PRO A 391 4.27 22.56 18.15
CA PRO A 391 5.59 23.21 18.21
C PRO A 391 6.60 22.37 19.03
N ARG A 392 7.83 22.89 19.19
CA ARG A 392 9.02 22.20 19.73
C ARG A 392 9.56 22.90 21.00
N ASP A 393 10.49 22.29 21.73
CA ASP A 393 11.92 22.74 21.76
C ASP A 393 12.85 21.81 22.58
N ARG A 394 14.12 22.23 22.79
CA ARG A 394 15.31 21.48 23.28
C ARG A 394 15.95 22.23 24.52
N PRO A 395 17.22 22.08 24.99
CA PRO A 395 18.35 21.17 24.61
C PRO A 395 19.37 20.70 25.71
N HIS A 396 20.41 19.93 25.28
CA HIS A 396 21.81 19.77 25.79
C HIS A 396 22.06 19.24 27.24
N LEU A 397 22.96 18.28 27.52
CA LEU A 397 24.43 18.32 27.29
C LEU A 397 25.13 16.92 27.34
N ASP A 398 26.37 16.87 26.82
CA ASP A 398 27.33 15.74 26.69
C ASP A 398 27.78 15.11 28.04
N ILE A 399 28.55 14.01 28.17
CA ILE A 399 29.66 13.38 27.38
C ILE A 399 29.70 11.82 27.70
N PRO A 400 30.59 10.93 27.17
CA PRO A 400 30.14 9.58 26.73
C PRO A 400 30.85 8.33 27.34
N SER A 401 30.37 7.12 26.96
CA SER A 401 31.18 5.87 26.84
C SER A 401 30.42 4.65 26.26
N ARG A 402 29.58 4.83 25.23
CA ARG A 402 28.88 3.73 24.52
C ARG A 402 28.79 3.98 23.01
N LEU A 403 27.96 3.19 22.31
CA LEU A 403 27.83 3.17 20.86
C LEU A 403 26.45 3.66 20.36
N THR A 404 26.25 3.55 19.05
CA THR A 404 25.75 4.54 18.11
C THR A 404 25.47 3.85 16.76
N ILE A 405 24.27 3.26 16.60
CA ILE A 405 23.54 3.27 15.32
C ILE A 405 23.28 4.73 15.00
N ARG A 406 23.63 5.12 13.78
CA ARG A 406 23.40 6.46 13.28
C ARG A 406 22.85 6.38 11.86
N GLN A 407 21.56 6.67 11.70
CA GLN A 407 21.09 7.25 10.44
C GLN A 407 21.88 8.53 10.17
N SER A 408 22.09 8.90 8.90
CA SER A 408 22.79 10.14 8.59
C SER A 408 22.03 11.37 9.08
N THR A 409 22.25 11.76 10.35
CA THR A 409 21.67 12.97 10.97
C THR A 409 22.30 14.27 10.47
N LYS A 410 23.14 14.17 9.42
CA LYS A 410 23.16 15.17 8.37
C LYS A 410 22.26 14.72 7.22
N ASP A 411 21.15 15.43 7.05
CA ASP A 411 20.53 15.70 5.75
C ASP A 411 21.61 16.37 4.86
N ASN A 412 22.44 15.49 4.27
CA ASN A 412 23.59 15.78 3.42
C ASN A 412 23.36 15.23 2.00
N SER A 413 22.31 14.41 1.83
CA SER A 413 21.27 14.74 0.86
C SER A 413 21.06 16.26 0.85
N PRO A 414 21.10 16.95 -0.31
CA PRO A 414 20.66 18.33 -0.32
C PRO A 414 19.16 18.33 -0.01
N LYS A 415 18.74 18.98 1.10
CA LYS A 415 17.34 19.42 1.33
C LYS A 415 16.72 19.74 -0.02
N MET A 416 15.79 18.92 -0.52
CA MET A 416 15.41 18.93 -1.94
C MET A 416 15.18 20.36 -2.41
N ALA A 417 16.14 20.88 -3.18
CA ALA A 417 16.47 22.30 -3.11
C ALA A 417 15.45 23.12 -3.87
N ARG A 418 14.42 23.57 -3.14
CA ARG A 418 13.36 24.47 -3.63
C ARG A 418 13.92 25.86 -3.88
N THR A 419 14.74 25.98 -4.93
CA THR A 419 15.35 27.22 -5.36
C THR A 419 14.25 28.11 -5.95
N PRO A 420 13.99 29.30 -5.38
CA PRO A 420 13.04 30.24 -5.95
C PRO A 420 13.64 30.86 -7.21
N VAL A 421 12.84 30.90 -8.27
CA VAL A 421 13.19 31.57 -9.53
C VAL A 421 12.58 32.97 -9.49
N SER A 422 13.37 33.98 -9.87
CA SER A 422 12.95 35.37 -9.92
C SER A 422 13.75 36.13 -10.99
N THR A 423 13.09 36.52 -12.08
CA THR A 423 13.67 37.30 -13.18
C THR A 423 12.98 38.64 -13.36
N LYS A 424 13.74 39.67 -13.75
CA LYS A 424 13.21 40.99 -14.13
C LYS A 424 12.62 41.02 -15.54
N ARG A 425 12.72 39.91 -16.29
CA ARG A 425 12.10 39.73 -17.61
C ARG A 425 10.62 39.29 -17.54
N ALA A 426 10.11 38.98 -16.34
CA ALA A 426 8.73 38.60 -16.08
C ALA A 426 8.14 39.44 -14.93
N PRO A 427 6.80 39.57 -14.83
CA PRO A 427 6.15 40.39 -13.80
C PRO A 427 6.53 39.98 -12.38
N ALA A 428 6.80 40.97 -11.52
CA ALA A 428 7.09 40.73 -10.12
C ALA A 428 5.85 40.19 -9.37
N VAL A 429 6.08 39.31 -8.38
CA VAL A 429 5.03 38.71 -7.55
C VAL A 429 5.24 39.05 -6.07
N PRO A 430 4.19 39.03 -5.22
CA PRO A 430 4.34 39.31 -3.79
C PRO A 430 5.15 38.19 -3.11
N GLN A 431 6.38 38.50 -2.70
CA GLN A 431 7.34 37.53 -2.15
C GLN A 431 6.88 36.85 -0.85
N ASN A 432 5.96 37.48 -0.12
CA ASN A 432 5.32 36.93 1.07
C ASN A 432 4.16 35.95 0.76
N LEU A 433 3.79 35.79 -0.50
CA LEU A 433 2.69 34.94 -0.96
C LEU A 433 3.17 33.84 -1.92
N MET A 434 4.04 34.16 -2.87
CA MET A 434 4.43 33.25 -3.96
C MET A 434 5.77 33.63 -4.61
N ASN A 435 6.34 32.70 -5.38
CA ASN A 435 7.51 32.91 -6.24
C ASN A 435 7.08 32.84 -7.72
N GLN A 436 7.87 33.38 -8.66
CA GLN A 436 7.56 33.24 -10.10
C GLN A 436 7.62 31.76 -10.54
N ALA A 437 8.63 31.03 -10.07
CA ALA A 437 8.66 29.57 -10.08
C ALA A 437 9.47 29.00 -8.91
N ILE A 438 9.37 27.69 -8.71
CA ILE A 438 10.26 26.90 -7.84
C ILE A 438 10.94 25.82 -8.71
N ILE A 439 12.26 25.68 -8.60
CA ILE A 439 12.96 24.48 -9.09
C ILE A 439 12.91 23.41 -8.00
N ALA A 440 12.55 22.18 -8.34
CA ALA A 440 12.69 21.01 -7.48
C ALA A 440 12.87 19.73 -8.31
N ASN A 441 13.75 18.84 -7.87
CA ASN A 441 13.92 17.48 -8.42
C ASN A 441 14.12 17.39 -9.94
N GLY A 442 14.77 18.39 -10.54
CA GLY A 442 14.99 18.45 -12.00
C GLY A 442 13.84 19.07 -12.80
N PHE A 443 12.80 19.57 -12.13
CA PHE A 443 11.68 20.29 -12.73
C PHE A 443 11.63 21.73 -12.25
N VAL A 444 11.05 22.61 -13.08
CA VAL A 444 10.64 23.96 -12.73
C VAL A 444 9.12 24.05 -12.74
N PHE A 445 8.54 24.47 -11.63
CA PHE A 445 7.11 24.64 -11.43
C PHE A 445 6.79 26.13 -11.48
N ALA A 446 6.29 26.61 -12.62
CA ALA A 446 5.90 28.01 -12.78
C ALA A 446 4.55 28.30 -12.11
N SER A 447 4.46 29.46 -11.48
CA SER A 447 3.19 30.00 -10.95
C SER A 447 2.24 30.40 -12.09
N GLY A 448 0.96 30.54 -11.76
CA GLY A 448 -0.03 31.11 -12.67
C GLY A 448 0.29 32.55 -13.02
N GLY A 449 0.31 32.84 -14.33
CA GLY A 449 0.52 34.18 -14.87
C GLY A 449 -0.68 34.65 -15.68
N VAL A 450 -1.15 35.87 -15.38
CA VAL A 450 -2.03 36.66 -16.26
C VAL A 450 -1.19 37.60 -17.13
N ALA A 451 -1.80 38.24 -18.12
CA ALA A 451 -1.13 39.04 -19.14
C ALA A 451 -0.62 40.42 -18.64
N MET A 452 0.32 40.41 -17.69
CA MET A 452 1.01 41.62 -17.23
C MET A 452 2.26 41.91 -18.07
N ASP A 453 2.51 43.19 -18.34
CA ASP A 453 3.82 43.66 -18.82
C ASP A 453 4.85 43.66 -17.67
N PRO A 454 6.07 43.13 -17.89
CA PRO A 454 7.06 42.95 -16.84
C PRO A 454 7.74 44.24 -16.37
N LYS A 455 7.61 45.36 -17.09
CA LYS A 455 8.23 46.65 -16.73
C LYS A 455 7.32 47.51 -15.86
N THR A 456 6.01 47.44 -16.11
CA THR A 456 4.97 48.28 -15.49
C THR A 456 4.20 47.55 -14.39
N GLY A 457 4.19 46.22 -14.40
CA GLY A 457 3.38 45.40 -13.48
C GLY A 457 1.87 45.53 -13.72
N LYS A 458 1.45 46.08 -14.87
CA LYS A 458 0.05 46.25 -15.24
C LYS A 458 -0.35 45.20 -16.27
N MET A 459 -1.63 44.82 -16.25
CA MET A 459 -2.27 44.03 -17.30
C MET A 459 -2.17 44.82 -18.63
N ILE A 460 -1.80 44.17 -19.73
CA ILE A 460 -1.68 44.82 -21.04
C ILE A 460 -3.07 45.10 -21.64
N ASP A 461 -3.17 46.11 -22.49
CA ASP A 461 -4.32 46.26 -23.37
C ASP A 461 -4.23 45.26 -24.53
N GLY A 462 -5.32 44.56 -24.84
CA GLY A 462 -5.35 43.59 -25.93
C GLY A 462 -6.61 42.72 -25.96
N ASP A 463 -6.62 41.76 -26.88
CA ASP A 463 -7.56 40.66 -26.89
C ASP A 463 -6.92 39.37 -26.31
N ILE A 464 -7.64 38.25 -26.39
CA ILE A 464 -7.14 36.97 -25.88
C ILE A 464 -5.83 36.53 -26.54
N GLU A 465 -5.57 36.90 -27.80
CA GLU A 465 -4.37 36.50 -28.52
C GLU A 465 -3.16 37.27 -27.99
N ALA A 466 -3.28 38.59 -27.89
CA ALA A 466 -2.26 39.45 -27.26
C ALA A 466 -1.95 38.99 -25.83
N HIS A 467 -3.00 38.68 -25.05
CA HIS A 467 -2.85 38.20 -23.67
C HIS A 467 -2.13 36.84 -23.60
N THR A 468 -2.47 35.92 -24.50
CA THR A 468 -1.83 34.59 -24.58
C THR A 468 -0.34 34.73 -24.93
N ARG A 469 0.01 35.58 -25.90
CA ARG A 469 1.42 35.88 -26.26
C ARG A 469 2.21 36.45 -25.08
N GLN A 470 1.63 37.41 -24.35
CA GLN A 470 2.29 38.02 -23.20
C GLN A 470 2.53 37.01 -22.07
N ILE A 471 1.54 36.14 -21.77
CA ILE A 471 1.70 35.11 -20.73
C ILE A 471 2.77 34.09 -21.12
N ILE A 472 2.76 33.58 -22.36
CA ILE A 472 3.76 32.59 -22.79
C ILE A 472 5.17 33.22 -22.85
N SER A 473 5.29 34.50 -23.23
CA SER A 473 6.54 35.26 -23.14
C SER A 473 7.05 35.39 -21.71
N ASN A 474 6.17 35.74 -20.76
CA ASN A 474 6.50 35.83 -19.33
C ASN A 474 6.93 34.46 -18.76
N LEU A 475 6.23 33.37 -19.12
CA LEU A 475 6.57 32.01 -18.71
C LEU A 475 7.91 31.57 -19.31
N GLY A 476 8.16 31.85 -20.60
CA GLY A 476 9.44 31.58 -21.26
C GLY A 476 10.61 32.24 -20.54
N ALA A 477 10.48 33.52 -20.18
CA ALA A 477 11.49 34.24 -19.41
C ALA A 477 11.77 33.63 -18.02
N ILE A 478 10.75 33.09 -17.34
CA ILE A 478 10.89 32.38 -16.06
C ILE A 478 11.56 31.01 -16.25
N LEU A 479 11.21 30.28 -17.31
CA LEU A 479 11.81 28.98 -17.65
C LEU A 479 13.29 29.12 -18.01
N ASP A 480 13.65 30.11 -18.82
CA ASP A 480 15.03 30.46 -19.15
C ASP A 480 15.88 30.67 -17.87
N GLU A 481 15.37 31.50 -16.95
CA GLU A 481 16.04 31.81 -15.67
C GLU A 481 16.20 30.55 -14.79
N ALA A 482 15.29 29.59 -14.94
CA ALA A 482 15.33 28.31 -14.25
C ALA A 482 16.27 27.26 -14.88
N GLY A 483 16.91 27.56 -16.02
CA GLY A 483 17.69 26.56 -16.77
C GLY A 483 16.83 25.57 -17.58
N SER A 484 15.62 25.99 -17.96
CA SER A 484 14.65 25.27 -18.77
C SER A 484 14.37 26.07 -20.06
N SER A 485 13.44 25.63 -20.90
CA SER A 485 12.87 26.42 -22.01
C SER A 485 11.41 26.03 -22.26
N LEU A 486 10.70 26.74 -23.15
CA LEU A 486 9.35 26.35 -23.60
C LEU A 486 9.33 24.95 -24.25
N ASN A 487 10.44 24.52 -24.88
CA ASN A 487 10.60 23.18 -25.45
C ASN A 487 10.85 22.08 -24.41
N ASP A 488 11.05 22.43 -23.13
CA ASP A 488 11.20 21.49 -22.02
C ASP A 488 9.94 21.38 -21.17
N VAL A 489 8.85 22.05 -21.56
CA VAL A 489 7.58 22.04 -20.84
C VAL A 489 6.85 20.72 -21.07
N ILE A 490 6.42 20.10 -19.97
CA ILE A 490 5.76 18.78 -19.95
C ILE A 490 4.28 18.87 -19.54
N GLU A 491 3.89 19.92 -18.82
CA GLU A 491 2.51 20.16 -18.39
C GLU A 491 2.15 21.64 -18.56
N VAL A 492 0.96 21.94 -19.09
CA VAL A 492 0.39 23.31 -19.14
C VAL A 492 -1.08 23.28 -18.72
N ASN A 493 -1.43 24.11 -17.73
CA ASN A 493 -2.81 24.29 -17.30
C ASN A 493 -3.28 25.70 -17.63
N ILE A 494 -4.39 25.78 -18.37
CA ILE A 494 -4.97 27.01 -18.91
C ILE A 494 -6.34 27.22 -18.27
N PHE A 495 -6.54 28.41 -17.73
CA PHE A 495 -7.81 28.85 -17.15
C PHE A 495 -8.35 30.01 -17.98
N LEU A 496 -9.60 29.93 -18.43
CA LEU A 496 -10.29 30.96 -19.19
C LEU A 496 -11.47 31.52 -18.39
N SER A 497 -11.79 32.82 -18.54
CA SER A 497 -13.03 33.38 -17.98
C SER A 497 -14.30 32.91 -18.71
N ASP A 498 -14.15 32.50 -19.97
CA ASP A 498 -15.26 32.12 -20.87
C ASP A 498 -14.72 31.20 -22.00
N MET A 499 -15.46 30.15 -22.36
CA MET A 499 -15.05 29.23 -23.44
C MET A 499 -15.06 29.85 -24.84
N LYS A 500 -15.72 31.01 -25.06
CA LYS A 500 -15.63 31.74 -26.34
C LYS A 500 -14.19 32.10 -26.73
N TYR A 501 -13.30 32.19 -25.75
CA TYR A 501 -11.88 32.51 -25.92
C TYR A 501 -11.03 31.30 -26.37
N TYR A 502 -11.56 30.08 -26.32
CA TYR A 502 -10.81 28.83 -26.53
C TYR A 502 -10.16 28.74 -27.92
N ALA A 503 -10.87 29.12 -28.99
CA ALA A 503 -10.38 29.03 -30.37
C ALA A 503 -9.18 29.95 -30.63
N LYS A 504 -9.38 31.27 -30.51
CA LYS A 504 -8.33 32.30 -30.66
C LYS A 504 -7.12 32.06 -29.74
N MET A 505 -7.33 31.59 -28.51
CA MET A 505 -6.23 31.21 -27.62
C MET A 505 -5.44 30.02 -28.17
N ASN A 506 -6.12 29.01 -28.74
CA ASN A 506 -5.44 27.85 -29.34
C ASN A 506 -4.60 28.23 -30.56
N GLU A 507 -5.07 29.15 -31.39
CA GLU A 507 -4.34 29.64 -32.58
C GLU A 507 -2.94 30.12 -32.16
N VAL A 508 -2.87 31.08 -31.22
CA VAL A 508 -1.62 31.54 -30.62
C VAL A 508 -0.86 30.43 -29.91
N TYR A 509 -1.55 29.62 -29.10
CA TYR A 509 -0.92 28.56 -28.30
C TYR A 509 -0.13 27.56 -29.17
N THR A 510 -0.60 27.26 -30.38
CA THR A 510 0.08 26.30 -31.27
C THR A 510 1.42 26.79 -31.81
N GLU A 511 1.74 28.07 -31.72
CA GLU A 511 3.01 28.64 -32.22
C GLU A 511 4.21 28.40 -31.28
N TYR A 512 3.98 28.08 -30.00
CA TYR A 512 5.02 28.13 -28.95
C TYR A 512 5.55 26.77 -28.49
N TRP A 513 5.01 25.66 -28.98
CA TRP A 513 5.40 24.29 -28.57
C TRP A 513 5.88 23.50 -29.78
N GLY A 514 6.99 22.78 -29.63
CA GLY A 514 7.56 21.95 -30.69
C GLY A 514 6.70 20.74 -31.08
N ASP A 515 7.27 19.80 -31.84
CA ASP A 515 6.57 18.63 -32.37
C ASP A 515 5.84 17.85 -31.26
N VAL A 516 6.58 17.52 -30.20
CA VAL A 516 6.05 16.99 -28.94
C VAL A 516 5.47 18.13 -28.11
N LYS A 517 4.18 18.03 -27.80
CA LYS A 517 3.42 19.04 -27.03
C LYS A 517 3.23 18.58 -25.58
N PRO A 518 3.20 19.51 -24.61
CA PRO A 518 2.96 19.17 -23.21
C PRO A 518 1.58 18.54 -22.98
N ALA A 519 1.46 17.77 -21.91
CA ALA A 519 0.16 17.39 -21.37
C ALA A 519 -0.61 18.67 -20.98
N ARG A 520 -1.91 18.74 -21.29
CA ARG A 520 -2.66 19.99 -21.21
C ARG A 520 -4.01 19.83 -20.50
N THR A 521 -4.23 20.68 -19.50
CA THR A 521 -5.57 20.95 -18.96
C THR A 521 -6.07 22.29 -19.48
N CYS A 522 -7.35 22.39 -19.84
CA CYS A 522 -7.99 23.65 -20.22
C CYS A 522 -9.40 23.71 -19.64
N VAL A 523 -9.69 24.70 -18.79
CA VAL A 523 -11.00 24.83 -18.12
C VAL A 523 -11.48 26.28 -18.13
N ALA A 524 -12.80 26.46 -18.10
CA ALA A 524 -13.40 27.75 -17.82
C ALA A 524 -13.64 27.90 -16.31
N VAL A 525 -13.38 29.09 -15.78
CA VAL A 525 -13.52 29.43 -14.36
C VAL A 525 -14.36 30.69 -14.19
N LYS A 526 -15.07 30.82 -13.07
CA LYS A 526 -16.02 31.91 -12.80
C LYS A 526 -15.37 33.31 -12.85
N SER A 527 -14.10 33.40 -12.45
CA SER A 527 -13.34 34.65 -12.33
C SER A 527 -11.85 34.34 -12.20
N LEU A 528 -11.00 35.21 -12.74
CA LEU A 528 -9.53 35.15 -12.61
C LEU A 528 -8.99 36.39 -11.87
N PRO A 529 -7.74 36.35 -11.36
CA PRO A 529 -7.07 37.52 -10.80
C PRO A 529 -7.12 38.72 -11.75
N MET A 530 -7.25 39.92 -11.19
CA MET A 530 -7.30 41.20 -11.94
C MET A 530 -8.44 41.28 -12.99
N ASN A 531 -9.47 40.43 -12.90
CA ASN A 531 -10.50 40.24 -13.92
C ASN A 531 -9.94 39.85 -15.31
N ALA A 532 -8.81 39.13 -15.34
CA ALA A 532 -8.22 38.64 -16.58
C ALA A 532 -9.16 37.67 -17.32
N ASN A 533 -9.00 37.56 -18.64
CA ASN A 533 -9.71 36.56 -19.45
C ASN A 533 -8.96 35.23 -19.58
N ILE A 534 -7.68 35.20 -19.19
CA ILE A 534 -6.82 34.02 -19.27
C ILE A 534 -5.73 34.07 -18.19
N GLU A 535 -5.44 32.90 -17.62
CA GLU A 535 -4.27 32.61 -16.78
C GLU A 535 -3.65 31.28 -17.26
N ILE A 536 -2.31 31.21 -17.32
CA ILE A 536 -1.60 29.98 -17.67
C ILE A 536 -0.52 29.71 -16.62
N LYS A 537 -0.37 28.44 -16.23
CA LYS A 537 0.82 27.92 -15.53
C LYS A 537 1.42 26.73 -16.30
N CYS A 538 2.69 26.45 -16.07
CA CYS A 538 3.36 25.29 -16.68
C CYS A 538 4.35 24.59 -15.73
N VAL A 539 4.72 23.37 -16.08
CA VAL A 539 5.82 22.62 -15.47
C VAL A 539 6.79 22.19 -16.58
N GLY A 540 8.09 22.45 -16.40
CA GLY A 540 9.13 22.08 -17.37
C GLY A 540 10.33 21.38 -16.73
N VAL A 541 11.18 20.80 -17.57
CA VAL A 541 12.40 20.08 -17.14
C VAL A 541 13.60 21.02 -17.14
N VAL A 542 14.30 21.09 -16.01
CA VAL A 542 15.54 21.85 -15.87
C VAL A 542 16.71 21.05 -16.44
N ARG A 543 17.36 21.60 -17.46
CA ARG A 543 18.55 20.99 -18.07
C ARG A 543 19.74 21.20 -17.14
N LYS A 544 20.43 20.12 -16.75
CA LYS A 544 21.73 20.24 -16.06
C LYS A 544 22.65 21.12 -16.93
N PRO A 545 23.34 22.12 -16.37
CA PRO A 545 24.33 22.88 -17.12
C PRO A 545 25.39 21.91 -17.64
N LYS A 546 25.73 22.00 -18.94
CA LYS A 546 26.93 21.34 -19.46
C LYS A 546 28.12 21.87 -18.65
N SER A 547 28.83 20.98 -17.97
CA SER A 547 30.14 21.30 -17.41
C SER A 547 31.00 21.87 -18.52
N LYS A 548 31.58 23.07 -18.30
CA LYS A 548 32.70 23.51 -19.13
C LYS A 548 33.82 22.48 -18.94
N LEU A 549 34.33 21.97 -20.05
CA LEU A 549 35.54 21.16 -20.11
C LEU A 549 36.76 22.02 -19.72
#